data_AF-A0A3M1U3L8-F1
#
_entry.id   AF-A0A3M1U3L8-F1
#
_cell.length_a   1.000
_cell.length_b   1.000
_cell.length_c   1.000
_cell.angle_alpha   90.00
_cell.angle_beta   90.00
_cell.angle_gamma   90.00
#
_symmetry.space_group_name_H-M   'P 1'
#
loop_
_entity.id
_entity.type
_entity.pdbx_description
1 polymer ?
#
loop_
_entity_poly.entity_id
_entity_poly.type
_entity_poly.pdbx_seq_one_letter_code
_entity_poly.pdbx_strand_id
1 'polypeptide(L)'
;LETHYFSAYLHSITRESYDFYQRAEQLIQNSGTLFDQVPAPVKGNVYNVHDAEDLVYGFVEFSQADTIRLKILNEDIGIFINDPCKAPEPCPDVLTLSGDLVTVPCICFECDEVFGPWTTIKPSYWE
;
A
#
# COMPACT_ATOMS: atom_id res chain seq x y z
N LEU A 1 18.89 -19.52 -7.48
CA LEU A 1 18.73 -18.55 -6.39
C LEU A 1 17.40 -17.85 -6.62
N GLU A 2 16.46 -17.98 -5.68
CA GLU A 2 15.15 -17.32 -5.81
C GLU A 2 15.33 -15.80 -5.65
N THR A 3 14.68 -15.06 -6.55
CA THR A 3 14.73 -13.61 -6.62
C THR A 3 13.35 -13.06 -6.29
N HIS A 4 13.29 -12.06 -5.41
CA HIS A 4 12.07 -11.33 -5.10
C HIS A 4 12.23 -9.86 -5.48
N TYR A 5 11.16 -9.25 -5.96
CA TYR A 5 11.12 -7.82 -6.28
C TYR A 5 10.12 -7.12 -5.36
N PHE A 6 10.62 -6.16 -4.57
CA PHE A 6 9.79 -5.33 -3.72
C PHE A 6 9.68 -3.93 -4.33
N SER A 7 8.46 -3.38 -4.36
CA SER A 7 8.22 -1.99 -4.75
C SER A 7 7.88 -1.20 -3.51
N ALA A 8 8.67 -0.18 -3.20
CA ALA A 8 8.38 0.81 -2.18
C ALA A 8 7.87 2.09 -2.86
N TYR A 9 6.68 2.54 -2.45
CA TYR A 9 6.09 3.79 -2.91
C TYR A 9 6.34 4.87 -1.86
N LEU A 10 7.02 5.94 -2.25
CA LEU A 10 7.29 7.09 -1.40
C LEU A 10 6.39 8.24 -1.83
N HIS A 11 5.57 8.72 -0.92
CA HIS A 11 4.74 9.91 -1.13
C HIS A 11 5.36 11.10 -0.40
N SER A 12 5.65 12.16 -1.15
CA SER A 12 6.10 13.44 -0.58
C SER A 12 4.90 14.20 0.00
N ILE A 13 5.04 14.76 1.20
CA ILE A 13 3.99 15.58 1.84
C ILE A 13 4.46 17.02 1.99
N THR A 14 3.52 17.96 1.94
CA THR A 14 3.83 19.38 2.22
C THR A 14 3.82 19.63 3.73
N ARG A 15 4.32 20.80 4.14
CA ARG A 15 4.27 21.21 5.55
C ARG A 15 2.84 21.36 6.04
N GLU A 16 1.94 21.87 5.20
CA GLU A 16 0.52 22.03 5.52
C GLU A 16 -0.16 20.68 5.76
N SER A 17 0.11 19.67 4.92
CA SER A 17 -0.36 18.30 5.14
C SER A 17 0.14 17.74 6.46
N TYR A 18 1.45 17.89 6.74
CA TYR A 18 2.06 17.41 7.97
C TYR A 18 1.38 18.03 9.21
N ASP A 19 1.21 19.35 9.21
CA ASP A 19 0.58 20.07 10.32
C ASP A 19 -0.89 19.64 10.50
N PHE A 20 -1.61 19.38 9.40
CA PHE A 20 -2.97 18.86 9.45
C PHE A 20 -3.01 17.46 10.10
N TYR A 21 -2.16 16.55 9.66
CA TYR A 21 -2.09 15.19 10.21
C TYR A 21 -1.67 15.19 11.69
N GLN A 22 -0.75 16.06 12.09
CA GLN A 22 -0.35 16.20 13.49
C GLN A 22 -1.53 16.64 14.38
N ARG A 23 -2.35 17.60 13.92
CA ARG A 23 -3.55 18.01 14.66
C ARG A 23 -4.61 16.91 14.67
N ALA A 24 -4.78 16.19 13.57
CA ALA A 24 -5.71 15.07 13.49
C ALA A 24 -5.30 13.93 14.44
N GLU A 25 -4.01 13.63 14.55
CA GLU A 25 -3.48 12.65 15.50
C GLU A 25 -3.79 13.05 16.95
N GLN A 26 -3.62 14.32 17.30
CA GLN A 26 -3.96 14.85 18.63
C GLN A 26 -5.46 14.69 18.96
N LEU A 27 -6.34 14.77 17.97
CA LEU A 27 -7.77 14.48 18.17
C LEU A 27 -8.01 13.01 18.52
N ILE A 28 -7.35 12.09 17.79
CA ILE A 28 -7.54 10.65 17.92
C ILE A 28 -6.96 10.12 19.23
N GLN A 29 -5.82 10.68 19.65
CA GLN A 29 -5.15 10.30 20.90
C GLN A 29 -5.88 10.83 22.14
N ASN A 30 -6.87 11.71 21.98
CA ASN A 30 -7.61 12.25 23.09
C ASN A 30 -8.51 11.16 23.69
N SER A 31 -8.21 10.73 24.92
CA SER A 31 -8.83 9.57 25.57
C SER A 31 -10.29 9.79 25.97
N GLY A 32 -10.79 11.02 25.91
CA GLY A 32 -12.14 11.41 26.27
C GLY A 32 -12.37 11.50 27.78
N THR A 33 -11.32 11.72 28.58
CA THR A 33 -11.43 11.87 30.03
C THR A 33 -12.00 13.25 30.40
N LEU A 34 -12.53 13.37 31.61
CA LEU A 34 -13.09 14.63 32.14
C LEU A 34 -12.08 15.77 32.26
N PHE A 35 -10.77 15.46 32.20
CA PHE A 35 -9.69 16.44 32.30
C PHE A 35 -8.93 16.62 30.99
N ASP A 36 -9.38 15.96 29.92
CA ASP A 36 -8.80 16.14 28.61
C ASP A 36 -9.13 17.53 28.09
N GLN A 37 -8.15 18.20 27.50
CA GLN A 37 -8.40 19.47 26.84
C GLN A 37 -9.37 19.24 25.69
N VAL A 38 -10.42 20.07 25.61
CA VAL A 38 -11.35 20.06 24.48
C VAL A 38 -10.52 20.39 23.23
N PRO A 39 -10.45 19.46 22.27
CA PRO A 39 -9.61 19.69 21.12
C PRO A 39 -10.25 20.75 20.22
N ALA A 40 -9.43 21.64 19.68
CA ALA A 40 -9.89 22.63 18.71
C ALA A 40 -10.29 21.95 17.39
N PRO A 41 -11.32 22.48 16.68
CA PRO A 41 -11.73 21.92 15.40
C PRO A 41 -10.56 21.99 14.39
N VAL A 42 -10.24 20.84 13.78
CA VAL A 42 -9.17 20.74 12.79
C VAL A 42 -9.70 21.26 11.44
N LYS A 43 -9.35 22.50 11.13
CA LYS A 43 -9.62 23.10 9.82
C LYS A 43 -8.60 22.59 8.79
N GLY A 44 -9.11 22.06 7.68
CA GLY A 44 -8.30 21.70 6.52
C GLY A 44 -8.24 22.83 5.48
N ASN A 45 -8.00 22.47 4.22
CA ASN A 45 -7.90 23.39 3.09
C ASN A 45 -9.16 23.41 2.20
N VAL A 46 -10.22 22.70 2.59
CA VAL A 46 -11.52 22.69 1.90
C VAL A 46 -12.49 23.64 2.59
N TYR A 47 -13.23 24.43 1.82
CA TYR A 47 -14.22 25.36 2.34
C TYR A 47 -15.48 25.38 1.47
N ASN A 48 -16.61 25.75 2.07
CA ASN A 48 -17.87 25.93 1.38
C ASN A 48 -17.88 27.33 0.71
N VAL A 49 -18.14 27.38 -0.59
CA VAL A 49 -18.12 28.62 -1.39
C VAL A 49 -19.34 29.51 -1.09
N HIS A 50 -20.43 28.93 -0.60
CA HIS A 50 -21.67 29.65 -0.27
C HIS A 50 -21.74 30.12 1.17
N ASP A 51 -20.97 29.51 2.08
CA ASP A 51 -20.90 29.87 3.49
C ASP A 51 -19.50 29.59 4.06
N ALA A 52 -18.75 30.65 4.35
CA ALA A 52 -17.39 30.53 4.86
C ALA A 52 -17.33 30.22 6.38
N GLU A 53 -18.43 30.36 7.11
CA GLU A 53 -18.53 30.01 8.53
C GLU A 53 -18.85 28.53 8.74
N ASP A 54 -19.31 27.84 7.68
CA ASP A 54 -19.60 26.42 7.69
C ASP A 54 -18.31 25.59 7.81
N LEU A 55 -18.24 24.76 8.86
CA LEU A 55 -17.07 23.95 9.15
C LEU A 55 -17.06 22.71 8.24
N VAL A 56 -16.21 22.75 7.22
CA VAL A 56 -15.96 21.60 6.34
C VAL A 56 -14.78 20.78 6.87
N TYR A 57 -15.00 19.48 7.00
CA TYR A 57 -13.96 18.53 7.43
C TYR A 57 -13.22 17.96 6.22
N GLY A 58 -11.92 17.74 6.40
CA GLY A 58 -11.06 17.08 5.42
C GLY A 58 -9.95 17.97 4.88
N PHE A 59 -8.94 17.33 4.30
CA PHE A 59 -7.80 17.97 3.69
C PHE A 59 -7.50 17.30 2.35
N VAL A 60 -7.30 18.11 1.31
CA VAL A 60 -6.95 17.65 -0.03
C VAL A 60 -5.46 17.89 -0.23
N GLU A 61 -4.72 16.81 -0.45
CA GLU A 61 -3.31 16.89 -0.79
C GLU A 61 -3.02 16.31 -2.17
N PHE A 62 -2.01 16.87 -2.82
CA PHE A 62 -1.46 16.35 -4.06
C PHE A 62 -0.01 16.00 -3.80
N SER A 63 0.35 14.75 -4.04
CA SER A 63 1.68 14.21 -3.80
C SER A 63 2.25 13.58 -5.06
N GLN A 64 3.53 13.83 -5.31
CA GLN A 64 4.27 13.01 -6.27
C GLN A 64 4.65 11.70 -5.59
N ALA A 65 4.23 10.59 -6.20
CA ALA A 65 4.65 9.25 -5.81
C ALA A 65 5.96 8.91 -6.54
N ASP A 66 7.01 8.63 -5.78
CA ASP A 66 8.25 8.03 -6.29
C ASP A 66 8.25 6.53 -5.96
N THR A 67 8.90 5.72 -6.80
CA THR A 67 8.88 4.27 -6.65
C THR A 67 10.27 3.70 -6.75
N ILE A 68 10.71 3.04 -5.67
CA ILE A 68 11.96 2.30 -5.63
C ILE A 68 11.64 0.82 -5.74
N ARG A 69 12.25 0.15 -6.72
CA ARG A 69 12.17 -1.30 -6.88
C ARG A 69 13.48 -1.93 -6.48
N LEU A 70 13.42 -2.81 -5.49
CA LEU A 70 14.59 -3.52 -4.97
C LEU A 70 14.48 -4.99 -5.35
N LYS A 71 15.54 -5.47 -6.00
CA LYS A 71 15.77 -6.90 -6.18
C LYS A 71 16.41 -7.41 -4.90
N ILE A 72 15.77 -8.39 -4.27
CA ILE A 72 16.20 -8.99 -3.02
C ILE A 72 16.37 -10.49 -3.25
N LEU A 73 17.51 -11.03 -2.81
CA LEU A 73 17.74 -12.47 -2.82
C LEU A 73 17.24 -13.07 -1.51
N ASN A 74 16.93 -14.37 -1.54
CA ASN A 74 16.58 -15.11 -0.34
C ASN A 74 17.66 -15.02 0.76
N GLU A 75 18.94 -14.86 0.39
CA GLU A 75 20.03 -14.67 1.36
C GLU A 75 20.01 -13.30 2.06
N ASP A 76 19.42 -12.28 1.43
CA ASP A 76 19.33 -10.91 1.96
C ASP A 76 18.21 -10.77 3.01
N ILE A 77 17.27 -11.71 3.05
CA ILE A 77 16.10 -11.69 3.93
C ILE A 77 15.98 -13.02 4.68
N GLY A 78 15.83 -12.98 6.01
CA GLY A 78 15.66 -14.18 6.83
C GLY A 78 14.32 -14.92 6.65
N ILE A 79 13.62 -14.71 5.52
CA ILE A 79 12.35 -15.33 5.19
C ILE A 79 12.51 -16.18 3.93
N PHE A 80 12.06 -17.43 4.01
CA PHE A 80 12.05 -18.33 2.88
C PHE A 80 10.65 -18.35 2.27
N ILE A 81 10.48 -17.74 1.10
CA ILE A 81 9.24 -17.84 0.33
C ILE A 81 9.38 -19.07 -0.56
N ASN A 82 8.74 -20.18 -0.18
CA ASN A 82 8.77 -21.39 -0.99
C ASN A 82 8.26 -21.08 -2.40
N ASP A 83 9.06 -21.38 -3.41
CA ASP A 83 8.65 -21.30 -4.80
C ASP A 83 7.51 -22.31 -5.06
N PRO A 84 6.28 -21.85 -5.36
CA PRO A 84 5.16 -22.74 -5.65
C PRO A 84 5.40 -23.59 -6.90
N CYS A 85 6.37 -23.23 -7.74
CA CYS A 85 6.71 -23.90 -8.99
C CYS A 85 7.73 -25.03 -8.86
N LYS A 86 8.35 -25.20 -7.69
CA LYS A 86 9.25 -26.33 -7.40
C LYS A 86 8.56 -27.44 -6.62
N ALA A 87 7.23 -27.45 -6.58
CA ALA A 87 6.47 -28.53 -5.98
C ALA A 87 6.81 -29.87 -6.69
N PRO A 88 7.02 -30.97 -5.95
CA PRO A 88 7.32 -32.26 -6.55
C PRO A 88 6.16 -32.73 -7.43
N GLU A 89 6.46 -33.10 -8.67
CA GLU A 89 5.48 -33.70 -9.58
C GLU A 89 5.02 -35.08 -9.08
N PRO A 90 3.74 -35.46 -9.31
CA PRO A 90 2.69 -34.69 -9.96
C PRO A 90 2.11 -33.61 -9.03
N CYS A 91 1.97 -32.39 -9.54
CA CYS A 91 1.31 -31.30 -8.83
C CYS A 91 -0.12 -31.74 -8.45
N PRO A 92 -0.49 -31.77 -7.15
CA PRO A 92 -1.88 -31.99 -6.80
C PRO A 92 -2.68 -30.77 -7.26
N ASP A 93 -3.69 -30.97 -8.11
CA ASP A 93 -4.61 -29.93 -8.61
C ASP A 93 -5.36 -29.15 -7.50
N VAL A 94 -5.13 -29.51 -6.23
CA VAL A 94 -5.83 -28.95 -5.07
C VAL A 94 -4.87 -28.81 -3.90
N LEU A 95 -4.63 -27.55 -3.48
CA LEU A 95 -3.99 -27.22 -2.21
C LEU A 95 -5.08 -26.92 -1.19
N THR A 96 -5.06 -27.62 -0.06
CA THR A 96 -5.91 -27.31 1.09
C THR A 96 -5.24 -26.22 1.92
N LEU A 97 -5.51 -24.95 1.59
CA LEU A 97 -5.14 -23.84 2.46
C LEU A 97 -6.27 -23.65 3.48
N SER A 98 -5.97 -23.77 4.78
CA SER A 98 -6.94 -23.49 5.86
C SER A 98 -8.29 -24.23 5.77
N GLY A 99 -8.31 -25.43 5.16
CA GLY A 99 -9.52 -26.25 5.05
C GLY A 99 -10.37 -26.02 3.81
N ASP A 100 -10.01 -25.05 2.96
CA ASP A 100 -10.68 -24.80 1.67
C ASP A 100 -9.86 -25.38 0.51
N LEU A 101 -10.56 -26.02 -0.43
CA LEU A 101 -9.98 -26.56 -1.66
C LEU A 101 -9.73 -25.40 -2.63
N VAL A 102 -8.49 -24.95 -2.73
CA VAL A 102 -8.08 -23.92 -3.70
C VAL A 102 -7.45 -24.62 -4.89
N THR A 103 -8.08 -24.50 -6.06
CA THR A 103 -7.47 -24.91 -7.33
C THR A 103 -6.41 -23.90 -7.72
N VAL A 104 -5.15 -24.25 -7.50
CA VAL A 104 -4.00 -23.44 -7.93
C VAL A 104 -3.60 -23.93 -9.31
N PRO A 105 -3.69 -23.10 -10.38
CA PRO A 105 -3.28 -23.54 -11.70
C PRO A 105 -1.77 -23.84 -11.70
N CYS A 106 -1.40 -25.05 -12.12
CA CYS A 106 -0.03 -25.55 -12.25
C CYS A 106 0.79 -24.85 -13.35
N ILE A 107 0.37 -23.66 -13.79
CA ILE A 107 1.00 -22.92 -14.87
C ILE A 107 2.01 -21.98 -14.23
N CYS A 108 3.22 -22.47 -14.08
CA CYS A 108 4.36 -21.65 -13.73
C CYS A 108 4.78 -20.85 -14.94
N PHE A 109 4.46 -19.56 -14.94
CA PHE A 109 4.98 -18.62 -15.92
C PHE A 109 6.39 -18.20 -15.49
N GLU A 110 7.33 -18.13 -16.44
CA GLU A 110 8.64 -17.48 -16.24
C GLU A 110 8.42 -15.97 -16.07
N CYS A 111 8.08 -15.56 -14.85
CA CYS A 111 7.96 -14.15 -14.48
C CYS A 111 9.34 -13.45 -14.43
N ASP A 112 10.43 -14.22 -14.48
CA ASP A 112 11.80 -13.73 -14.37
C ASP A 112 12.36 -13.12 -15.67
N GLU A 113 11.71 -13.32 -16.83
CA GLU A 113 12.31 -13.00 -18.14
C GLU A 113 11.40 -12.30 -19.15
N VAL A 114 10.57 -11.33 -18.74
CA VAL A 114 10.16 -10.30 -19.73
C VAL A 114 11.32 -9.33 -19.91
N PHE A 115 12.26 -9.69 -20.78
CA PHE A 115 13.31 -8.80 -21.27
C PHE A 115 12.68 -7.72 -22.16
N GLY A 116 12.24 -6.64 -21.53
CA GLY A 116 11.70 -5.45 -22.20
C GLY A 116 11.86 -4.23 -21.30
N PRO A 117 11.82 -3.00 -21.85
CA PRO A 117 11.78 -1.82 -21.01
C PRO A 117 10.55 -1.92 -20.12
N TRP A 118 10.76 -1.99 -18.81
CA TRP A 118 9.73 -1.93 -17.78
C TRP A 118 8.72 -0.84 -18.16
N THR A 119 7.51 -1.22 -18.58
CA THR A 119 6.58 -0.24 -19.13
C THR A 119 5.83 0.41 -17.98
N THR A 120 5.90 1.74 -17.87
CA THR A 120 4.95 2.53 -17.07
C THR A 120 3.56 2.62 -17.74
N ILE A 121 3.41 1.97 -18.90
CA ILE A 121 2.17 1.92 -19.67
C ILE A 121 1.22 0.91 -19.00
N LYS A 122 0.08 1.42 -18.53
CA LYS A 122 -1.01 0.62 -17.98
C LYS A 122 -1.57 -0.33 -19.06
N PRO A 123 -1.76 -1.64 -18.78
CA PRO A 123 -2.33 -2.56 -19.74
C PRO A 123 -3.78 -2.19 -20.09
N SER A 124 -4.19 -2.42 -21.35
CA SER A 124 -5.50 -2.01 -21.89
C SER A 124 -6.70 -2.65 -21.19
N TYR A 125 -6.53 -3.81 -20.55
CA TYR A 125 -7.60 -4.49 -19.82
C TYR A 125 -7.90 -3.89 -18.44
N TRP A 126 -7.13 -2.87 -18.02
CA TRP A 126 -7.39 -2.08 -16.82
C TRP A 126 -8.08 -0.75 -17.13
N GLU A 127 -8.52 -0.48 -18.37
CA GLU A 127 -9.31 0.72 -18.69
C GLU A 127 -10.53 0.90 -17.78
#